data_AF-A0A3N4JHK3-F1
#
_entry.id   AF-A0A3N4JHK3-F1
#
_cell.length_a   1.000
_cell.length_b   1.000
_cell.length_c   1.000
_cell.angle_alpha   90.00
_cell.angle_beta   90.00
_cell.angle_gamma   90.00
#
_symmetry.space_group_name_H-M   'P 1'
#
loop_
_entity.id
_entity.type
_entity.pdbx_description
1 polymer ?
#
loop_
_entity_poly.entity_id
_entity_poly.type
_entity_poly.pdbx_seq_one_letter_code
_entity_poly.pdbx_strand_id
1 'polypeptide(L)'
;MGALLWISHSEKPLQLDELLQALAVEKGSTELNPKRISSVEILLSCCLGLITFDKEASRVRLIHFSLQEYLYTRPDVFPSAHSTIAETCLTYLNFPHIKDLSHSLDSSPPPFLTYFSLYWGVHAGREASS
;
A
#
# COMPACT_ATOMS: atom_id res chain seq x y z
N MET A 1 11.39 3.93 3.26
CA MET A 1 11.14 2.46 3.30
C MET A 1 9.64 2.22 3.43
N GLY A 2 8.87 2.33 2.34
CA GLY A 2 7.42 2.13 2.37
C GLY A 2 6.98 0.68 2.15
N ALA A 3 7.72 -0.09 1.34
CA ALA A 3 7.26 -1.40 0.88
C ALA A 3 7.05 -2.43 2.01
N LEU A 4 8.01 -2.53 2.93
CA LEU A 4 7.91 -3.43 4.07
C LEU A 4 6.76 -3.05 5.01
N LEU A 5 6.54 -1.76 5.25
CA LEU A 5 5.43 -1.24 6.05
C LEU A 5 4.10 -1.69 5.45
N TRP A 6 3.90 -1.43 4.15
CA TRP A 6 2.67 -1.81 3.45
C TRP A 6 2.45 -3.33 3.44
N ILE A 7 3.45 -4.12 3.06
CA ILE A 7 3.28 -5.58 2.97
C ILE A 7 3.02 -6.21 4.34
N SER A 8 3.60 -5.68 5.42
CA SER A 8 3.42 -6.23 6.77
C SER A 8 2.16 -5.77 7.49
N HIS A 9 1.67 -4.55 7.21
CA HIS A 9 0.56 -3.94 7.94
C HIS A 9 -0.74 -3.87 7.13
N SER A 10 -0.76 -4.39 5.90
CA SER A 10 -1.97 -4.44 5.10
C SER A 10 -2.95 -5.52 5.52
N GLU A 11 -4.24 -5.19 5.56
CA GLU A 11 -5.35 -6.10 5.89
C GLU A 11 -5.49 -7.33 4.97
N LYS A 12 -4.96 -7.25 3.75
CA LYS A 12 -4.88 -8.37 2.80
C LYS A 12 -3.56 -8.31 2.05
N PRO A 13 -3.10 -9.43 1.46
CA PRO A 13 -2.01 -9.39 0.50
C PRO A 13 -2.29 -8.39 -0.62
N LEU A 14 -1.34 -7.47 -0.83
CA LEU A 14 -1.43 -6.44 -1.86
C LEU A 14 -1.12 -7.01 -3.23
N GLN A 15 -1.88 -6.56 -4.23
CA GLN A 15 -1.47 -6.66 -5.62
C GLN A 15 -0.27 -5.74 -5.86
N LEU A 16 0.56 -6.10 -6.84
CA LEU A 16 1.74 -5.28 -7.20
C LEU A 16 1.34 -3.84 -7.52
N ASP A 17 0.29 -3.64 -8.32
CA ASP A 17 -0.17 -2.31 -8.71
C ASP A 17 -0.68 -1.50 -7.50
N GLU A 18 -1.38 -2.14 -6.55
CA GLU A 18 -1.81 -1.50 -5.29
C GLU A 18 -0.59 -0.96 -4.53
N LEU A 19 0.46 -1.78 -4.41
CA LEU A 19 1.69 -1.38 -3.72
C LEU A 19 2.43 -0.27 -4.46
N LEU A 20 2.58 -0.35 -5.78
CA LEU A 20 3.29 0.66 -6.56
C LEU A 20 2.59 2.02 -6.50
N GLN A 21 1.25 2.03 -6.59
CA GLN A 21 0.45 3.24 -6.41
C GLN A 21 0.66 3.82 -5.01
N ALA A 22 0.57 2.97 -3.97
CA ALA A 22 0.75 3.39 -2.59
C ALA A 22 2.12 4.03 -2.33
N LEU A 23 3.19 3.48 -2.92
CA LEU A 23 4.55 4.01 -2.78
C LEU A 23 4.77 5.32 -3.55
N ALA A 24 3.97 5.58 -4.59
CA ALA A 24 4.05 6.77 -5.42
C ALA A 24 3.21 7.95 -4.91
N VAL A 25 2.33 7.72 -3.94
CA VAL A 25 1.56 8.78 -3.27
C VAL A 25 2.45 9.53 -2.29
N GLU A 26 2.38 10.85 -2.34
CA GLU A 26 3.01 11.73 -1.35
C GLU A 26 1.92 12.44 -0.55
N LYS A 27 2.10 12.51 0.78
CA LYS A 27 1.14 13.14 1.69
C LYS A 27 0.79 14.56 1.21
N GLY A 28 -0.51 14.82 1.05
CA GLY A 28 -1.03 16.11 0.61
C GLY A 28 -0.82 16.44 -0.87
N SER A 29 -0.30 15.51 -1.68
CA SER A 29 -0.27 15.68 -3.13
C SER A 29 -1.66 15.53 -3.73
N THR A 30 -1.80 15.96 -4.99
CA THR A 30 -3.02 15.78 -5.80
C THR A 30 -2.81 14.83 -6.97
N GLU A 31 -1.60 14.31 -7.12
CA GLU A 31 -1.18 13.39 -8.16
C GLU A 31 -0.07 12.45 -7.66
N LEU A 32 0.14 11.35 -8.38
CA LEU A 32 1.23 10.42 -8.12
C LEU A 32 2.56 11.07 -8.48
N ASN A 33 3.59 10.83 -7.68
CA ASN A 33 4.94 11.22 -8.05
C ASN A 33 5.52 10.19 -9.05
N PRO A 34 5.69 10.55 -10.34
CA PRO A 34 6.20 9.61 -11.34
C PRO A 34 7.64 9.16 -11.05
N LYS A 35 8.42 9.95 -10.30
CA LYS A 35 9.79 9.57 -9.89
C LYS A 35 9.82 8.47 -8.85
N ARG A 36 8.70 8.21 -8.17
CA ARG A 36 8.56 7.14 -7.18
C ARG A 36 7.96 5.86 -7.76
N ILE A 37 7.33 5.94 -8.94
CA ILE A 37 6.84 4.78 -9.66
C ILE A 37 8.04 3.95 -10.08
N SER A 38 8.33 2.91 -9.31
CA SER A 38 9.44 1.99 -9.55
C SER A 38 8.92 0.75 -10.25
N SER A 39 9.72 0.13 -11.11
CA SER A 39 9.40 -1.20 -11.61
C SER A 39 9.44 -2.23 -10.47
N VAL A 40 8.77 -3.37 -10.63
CA VAL A 40 8.84 -4.48 -9.68
C VAL A 40 10.29 -4.93 -9.45
N GLU A 41 11.14 -4.87 -10.47
CA GLU A 41 12.55 -5.25 -10.39
C GLU A 41 13.33 -4.30 -9.47
N ILE A 42 13.09 -2.98 -9.60
CA ILE A 42 13.70 -1.98 -8.71
C ILE A 42 13.20 -2.20 -7.28
N LEU A 43 11.89 -2.44 -7.11
CA LEU A 43 11.31 -2.70 -5.79
C LEU A 43 11.95 -3.93 -5.11
N LEU A 44 12.08 -5.05 -5.83
CA LEU A 44 12.69 -6.28 -5.31
C LEU A 44 14.19 -6.09 -5.02
N SER A 45 14.91 -5.40 -5.91
CA SER A 45 16.33 -5.08 -5.75
C SER A 45 16.59 -4.21 -4.52
N CYS A 46 15.83 -3.13 -4.35
CA CYS A 46 15.96 -2.22 -3.19
C CYS A 46 15.63 -2.90 -1.87
N CYS A 47 14.76 -3.92 -1.89
CA CYS A 47 14.38 -4.65 -0.68
C CYS A 47 15.33 -5.81 -0.36
N LEU A 48 16.45 -5.96 -1.08
CA LEU A 48 17.53 -6.91 -0.81
C LEU A 48 17.04 -8.34 -0.55
N GLY A 49 16.00 -8.76 -1.29
CA GLY A 49 15.41 -10.09 -1.15
C GLY A 49 14.47 -10.28 0.05
N LEU A 50 14.12 -9.23 0.80
CA LEU A 50 13.14 -9.32 1.90
C LEU A 50 11.69 -9.50 1.40
N ILE A 51 11.44 -9.14 0.13
CA ILE A 51 10.14 -9.22 -0.53
C ILE A 51 10.29 -10.12 -1.76
N THR A 52 9.24 -10.88 -2.06
CA THR A 52 9.10 -11.68 -3.29
C THR A 52 7.80 -11.34 -3.99
N PHE A 53 7.78 -11.52 -5.31
CA PHE A 53 6.60 -11.34 -6.16
C PHE A 53 6.10 -12.71 -6.63
N ASP A 54 4.84 -12.99 -6.34
CA ASP A 54 4.12 -14.14 -6.87
C ASP A 54 3.50 -13.75 -8.22
N LYS A 55 4.06 -14.29 -9.30
CA LYS A 55 3.63 -13.98 -10.66
C LYS A 55 2.25 -14.55 -11.00
N GLU A 56 1.87 -15.68 -10.41
CA GLU A 56 0.58 -16.33 -10.69
C GLU A 56 -0.55 -15.55 -10.03
N ALA A 57 -0.34 -15.11 -8.79
CA ALA A 57 -1.33 -14.36 -8.03
C ALA A 57 -1.26 -12.83 -8.25
N SER A 58 -0.20 -12.34 -8.90
CA SER A 58 0.17 -10.91 -9.04
C SER A 58 0.37 -10.17 -7.71
N ARG A 59 0.83 -10.88 -6.68
CA ARG A 59 0.91 -10.38 -5.30
C ARG A 59 2.33 -10.25 -4.79
N VAL A 60 2.53 -9.27 -3.92
CA VAL A 60 3.79 -9.00 -3.21
C VAL A 60 3.69 -9.52 -1.78
N ARG A 61 4.72 -10.23 -1.33
CA ARG A 61 4.77 -10.80 0.03
C ARG A 61 6.20 -10.78 0.58
N LEU A 62 6.32 -10.90 1.90
CA LEU A 62 7.62 -11.10 2.54
C LEU A 62 8.19 -12.47 2.13
N ILE A 63 9.51 -12.54 1.96
CA ILE A 63 10.17 -13.77 1.47
C ILE A 63 10.05 -14.92 2.48
N HIS A 64 10.07 -14.61 3.77
CA HIS A 64 10.14 -15.61 4.84
C HIS A 64 9.13 -15.32 5.94
N PHE A 65 8.50 -16.37 6.47
CA PHE A 65 7.47 -16.25 7.51
C PHE A 65 8.04 -15.62 8.81
N SER A 66 9.30 -15.93 9.16
CA SER A 66 9.90 -15.38 10.38
C SER A 66 10.11 -13.86 10.30
N LEU A 67 10.27 -13.30 9.09
CA LEU A 67 10.30 -11.85 8.90
C LEU A 67 8.92 -11.25 9.15
N GLN A 68 7.86 -11.92 8.70
CA GLN A 68 6.49 -11.50 9.00
C GLN A 68 6.20 -11.53 10.50
N GLU A 69 6.58 -12.61 11.18
CA GLU A 69 6.43 -12.75 12.63
C GLU A 69 7.25 -11.69 13.40
N TYR A 70 8.48 -11.43 12.97
CA TYR A 70 9.32 -10.39 13.55
C TYR A 70 8.68 -9.00 13.42
N LEU A 71 8.19 -8.64 12.23
CA LEU A 71 7.53 -7.33 12.02
C LEU A 71 6.21 -7.23 12.77
N TYR A 72 5.46 -8.32 12.88
CA TYR A 72 4.19 -8.36 13.61
C TYR A 72 4.36 -8.20 15.12
N THR A 73 5.39 -8.84 15.69
CA THR A 73 5.69 -8.78 17.13
C THR A 73 6.40 -7.51 17.57
N ARG A 74 6.81 -6.66 16.61
CA ARG A 74 7.58 -5.43 16.85
C ARG A 74 6.92 -4.20 16.22
N PRO A 75 5.83 -3.70 16.82
CA PRO A 75 5.14 -2.50 16.34
C PRO A 75 6.06 -1.25 16.36
N ASP A 76 7.12 -1.28 17.16
CA ASP A 76 8.16 -0.25 17.23
C ASP A 76 8.98 -0.10 15.93
N VAL A 77 8.97 -1.11 15.04
CA VAL A 77 9.70 -1.04 13.76
C VAL A 77 9.04 -0.06 12.79
N PHE A 78 7.72 0.04 12.82
CA PHE A 78 6.95 0.99 12.00
C PHE A 78 5.97 1.75 12.89
N PRO A 79 6.47 2.70 13.69
CA PRO A 79 5.58 3.54 14.49
C PRO A 79 4.63 4.27 13.54
N SER A 80 3.34 4.28 13.86
CA SER A 80 2.32 4.94 13.03
C SER A 80 2.14 4.33 11.63
N ALA A 81 2.36 3.01 11.49
CA ALA A 81 2.10 2.31 10.23
C ALA A 81 0.65 2.47 9.76
N HIS A 82 -0.32 2.33 10.68
CA HIS A 82 -1.73 2.41 10.35
C HIS A 82 -2.15 3.84 9.98
N SER A 83 -1.74 4.86 10.73
CA SER A 83 -1.98 6.25 10.31
C SER A 83 -1.31 6.59 8.97
N THR A 84 -0.08 6.12 8.72
CA THR A 84 0.62 6.32 7.43
C THR A 84 -0.17 5.71 6.28
N ILE A 85 -0.66 4.47 6.44
CA ILE A 85 -1.47 3.80 5.41
C ILE A 85 -2.78 4.55 5.20
N ALA A 86 -3.51 4.86 6.28
CA ALA A 86 -4.80 5.56 6.21
C ALA A 86 -4.67 6.91 5.49
N GLU A 87 -3.67 7.70 5.84
CA GLU A 87 -3.41 9.00 5.22
C GLU A 87 -3.03 8.87 3.74
N THR A 88 -2.23 7.87 3.39
CA THR A 88 -1.87 7.61 2.00
C THR A 88 -3.10 7.21 1.18
N CYS A 89 -3.96 6.33 1.71
CA CYS A 89 -5.22 5.97 1.08
C CYS A 89 -6.12 7.19 0.87
N LEU A 90 -6.29 8.01 1.91
CA LEU A 90 -7.13 9.21 1.84
C LEU A 90 -6.57 10.23 0.86
N THR A 91 -5.25 10.41 0.80
CA THR A 91 -4.60 11.30 -0.17
C THR A 91 -4.89 10.82 -1.59
N TYR A 92 -4.69 9.53 -1.86
CA TYR A 92 -4.95 8.93 -3.17
C TYR A 92 -6.41 9.06 -3.61
N LEU A 93 -7.34 8.71 -2.74
CA LEU A 93 -8.79 8.80 -3.01
C LEU A 93 -9.24 10.25 -3.25
N ASN A 94 -8.48 11.22 -2.75
CA ASN A 94 -8.78 12.64 -2.95
C ASN A 94 -8.16 13.24 -4.23
N PHE A 95 -7.40 12.48 -5.01
CA PHE A 95 -6.89 12.97 -6.28
C PHE A 95 -8.03 13.35 -7.24
N PRO A 96 -7.94 14.48 -7.96
CA PRO A 96 -9.03 14.95 -8.83
C PRO A 96 -9.50 13.88 -9.82
N HIS A 97 -8.55 13.24 -10.51
CA HIS A 97 -8.84 12.19 -11.49
C HIS A 97 -9.50 10.94 -10.87
N ILE A 98 -9.26 10.65 -9.58
CA ILE A 98 -9.90 9.54 -8.86
C ILE A 98 -11.33 9.91 -8.45
N LYS A 99 -11.55 11.15 -7.99
CA LYS A 99 -12.91 11.64 -7.71
C LYS A 99 -13.77 11.64 -8.98
N ASP A 100 -13.21 12.11 -10.09
CA ASP A 100 -13.89 12.09 -11.38
C ASP A 100 -14.21 10.65 -11.83
N LEU A 101 -13.28 9.72 -11.62
CA LEU A 101 -13.50 8.30 -11.90
C LEU A 101 -14.67 7.73 -11.08
N SER A 102 -14.77 8.10 -9.80
CA SER A 102 -15.86 7.64 -8.91
C SER A 102 -17.26 8.04 -9.40
N HIS A 103 -17.37 9.17 -10.09
CA HIS A 103 -18.63 9.64 -10.69
C HIS A 103 -18.98 8.92 -12.00
N SER A 104 -18.00 8.26 -12.63
CA SER A 104 -18.13 7.61 -13.94
C SER A 104 -18.22 6.08 -13.88
N LEU A 105 -18.02 5.48 -12.70
CA LEU A 105 -17.96 4.03 -12.53
C LEU A 105 -19.37 3.40 -12.54
N ASP A 106 -19.87 3.10 -13.74
CA ASP A 106 -20.93 2.10 -13.97
C ASP A 106 -20.39 0.64 -13.89
N SER A 107 -19.07 0.48 -13.70
CA SER A 107 -18.36 -0.81 -13.71
C SER A 107 -17.49 -1.01 -12.45
N SER A 108 -16.94 -2.23 -12.29
CA SER A 108 -16.07 -2.56 -11.16
C SER A 108 -14.88 -1.59 -11.08
N PRO A 109 -14.56 -1.05 -9.89
CA PRO A 109 -13.41 -0.18 -9.74
C PRO A 109 -12.13 -0.93 -10.17
N PRO A 110 -11.14 -0.21 -10.71
CA PRO A 110 -9.89 -0.84 -11.08
C PRO A 110 -9.24 -1.47 -9.84
N PRO A 111 -8.51 -2.60 -9.98
CA PRO A 111 -7.98 -3.36 -8.86
C PRO A 111 -7.18 -2.50 -7.87
N PHE A 112 -6.38 -1.57 -8.38
CA PHE A 112 -5.58 -0.68 -7.55
C PHE A 112 -6.40 0.20 -6.60
N LEU A 113 -7.61 0.63 -7.00
CA LEU A 113 -8.46 1.52 -6.19
C LEU A 113 -9.16 0.75 -5.05
N THR A 114 -9.31 -0.55 -5.21
CA THR A 114 -10.09 -1.42 -4.32
C THR A 114 -9.52 -1.45 -2.91
N TYR A 115 -8.20 -1.56 -2.76
CA TYR A 115 -7.60 -1.56 -1.42
C TYR A 115 -7.79 -0.22 -0.71
N PHE A 116 -7.45 0.89 -1.39
CA PHE A 116 -7.51 2.22 -0.80
C PHE A 116 -8.92 2.56 -0.33
N SER A 117 -9.95 2.25 -1.13
CA SER A 117 -11.35 2.56 -0.80
C SER A 117 -11.90 1.71 0.34
N LEU A 118 -11.52 0.42 0.43
CA LEU A 118 -12.07 -0.49 1.44
C LEU A 118 -11.39 -0.37 2.82
N TYR A 119 -10.09 -0.09 2.87
CA TYR A 119 -9.31 -0.29 4.09
C TYR A 119 -8.79 0.97 4.76
N TRP A 120 -8.92 2.16 4.14
CA TRP A 120 -8.48 3.42 4.78
C TRP A 120 -9.10 3.62 6.17
N GLY A 121 -10.41 3.34 6.31
CA GLY A 121 -11.13 3.51 7.57
C GLY A 121 -10.75 2.47 8.62
N VAL A 122 -10.42 1.25 8.20
CA VAL A 122 -9.92 0.19 9.09
C VAL A 122 -8.58 0.61 9.70
N HIS A 123 -7.67 1.13 8.88
CA HIS A 123 -6.38 1.63 9.36
C HIS A 123 -6.52 2.86 10.27
N ALA A 124 -7.38 3.82 9.91
CA ALA A 124 -7.65 4.97 10.76
C ALA A 124 -8.20 4.54 12.14
N GLY A 125 -9.11 3.56 12.17
CA GLY A 125 -9.67 3.02 13.41
C GLY A 125 -8.63 2.30 14.28
N ARG A 126 -7.68 1.58 13.67
CA ARG A 126 -6.59 0.91 14.43
C ARG A 126 -5.64 1.88 15.10
N GLU A 127 -5.24 2.95 14.41
CA GLU A 127 -4.40 3.98 15.01
C GLU A 127 -5.10 4.67 16.18
N ALA A 128 -6.41 4.96 16.05
CA ALA A 128 -7.16 5.58 17.13
C ALA A 128 -7.34 4.68 18.37
N SER A 129 -7.05 3.38 18.25
CA SER A 129 -7.21 2.37 19.31
C SER A 129 -5.89 1.94 19.96
N SER A 130 -4.74 2.38 19.43
CA SER A 130 -3.39 2.08 19.94
C SER A 130 -2.87 3.18 20.86
#